data_AF-A0A9P1FG65-F1
#
_entry.id   AF-A0A9P1FG65-F1
#
_cell.length_a   1.000
_cell.length_b   1.000
_cell.length_c   1.000
_cell.angle_alpha   90.00
_cell.angle_beta   90.00
_cell.angle_gamma   90.00
#
_symmetry.space_group_name_H-M   'P 1'
#
loop_
_entity.id
_entity.type
_entity.pdbx_description
1 polymer ?
#
loop_
_entity_poly.entity_id
_entity_poly.type
_entity_poly.pdbx_seq_one_letter_code
_entity_poly.pdbx_strand_id
1 'polypeptide(L)'
;MLMQPQAMLPVGFDPNAYYMPGLAMSQHAWMQPQAPQVAWGADYAWPQEVPAAYGASYLADAAGQFMQELGIDPAEDLYFGWIAEYGLQGDVLPPKWAVHVDPNSSRVFYVNSEDGSSTWDNPLTNCLRPVIDIGRGYLQAPSDGYFEEQKMALWALHKQNLEGWHGPHVDEEGREYFANSELGVSSWTDPRQETQYIFEIQTGLLDALEEMLPSYVEIPAGDLPGFGLLDRAPPPMRGDSFADFAECPTSPGRTTPCSRIASPDVHRPKTPHQPLTAKMDRPEMSDAECRLKLVKELDSFFYIYKDDEEAQRLLIGRKLKERRLRKQKVDDDLAQKLREELEEMRRQEEERQKEEAARREAARVAEQQRRKAEEQRRKEQERRIQEEKTRKEEEERRVVEEKKRREEEVKRDEERKIEEAKRKKQQEEEAANKAKEIRERLLATMHELAQSRDGWVLKNAIAEGESVGLDLELQPLREALKEVQELRKAALLKARKAQEKLANDFKTAKEAQDFGGAVLAAQWRAAVKEVQKPFVMPD
;
A
#
# COMPACT_ATOMS: atom_id res chain seq x y z
N MET A 1 52.93 24.39 -6.61
CA MET A 1 52.00 24.07 -7.71
C MET A 1 51.06 22.98 -7.21
N LEU A 2 49.91 23.38 -6.67
CA LEU A 2 48.80 22.50 -6.29
C LEU A 2 47.56 23.18 -6.86
N MET A 3 46.98 22.62 -7.92
CA MET A 3 45.76 23.14 -8.53
C MET A 3 44.56 22.59 -7.77
N GLN A 4 43.75 23.50 -7.23
CA GLN A 4 42.39 23.21 -6.76
C GLN A 4 41.46 23.01 -7.96
N PRO A 5 40.50 22.08 -7.92
CA PRO A 5 39.41 22.06 -8.88
C PRO A 5 38.32 23.05 -8.46
N GLN A 6 37.90 23.90 -9.39
CA GLN A 6 36.73 24.76 -9.27
C GLN A 6 35.46 23.90 -9.27
N ALA A 7 34.67 24.02 -8.22
CA ALA A 7 33.29 23.54 -8.19
C ALA A 7 32.41 24.51 -9.00
N MET A 8 31.84 24.03 -10.11
CA MET A 8 30.74 24.70 -10.79
C MET A 8 29.42 24.32 -10.13
N LEU A 9 28.65 25.33 -9.73
CA LEU A 9 27.30 25.19 -9.18
C LEU A 9 26.31 24.81 -10.31
N PRO A 10 25.36 23.88 -10.08
CA PRO A 10 24.33 23.59 -11.07
C PRO A 10 23.27 24.69 -11.09
N VAL A 11 22.94 25.11 -12.31
CA VAL A 11 21.88 26.04 -12.68
C VAL A 11 20.52 25.37 -12.45
N GLY A 12 19.53 26.18 -12.07
CA GLY A 12 18.23 25.78 -11.52
C GLY A 12 17.49 24.67 -12.27
N PHE A 13 17.01 23.71 -11.48
CA PHE A 13 16.14 22.61 -11.88
C PHE A 13 14.68 23.10 -11.90
N ASP A 14 14.02 23.01 -13.04
CA ASP A 14 12.59 23.36 -13.22
C ASP A 14 11.74 22.08 -13.12
N PRO A 15 10.97 21.87 -12.03
CA PRO A 15 10.23 20.63 -11.79
C PRO A 15 8.96 20.46 -12.66
N ASN A 16 8.70 21.33 -13.64
CA ASN A 16 7.46 21.31 -14.44
C ASN A 16 7.63 20.95 -15.93
N ALA A 17 8.79 20.45 -16.36
CA ALA A 17 9.07 20.17 -17.77
C ALA A 17 8.64 18.77 -18.29
N TYR A 18 8.13 17.86 -17.46
CA TYR A 18 7.66 16.54 -17.89
C TYR A 18 6.14 16.49 -18.07
N TYR A 19 5.66 17.12 -19.12
CA TYR A 19 4.37 16.80 -19.73
C TYR A 19 4.61 16.54 -21.23
N MET A 20 4.77 15.26 -21.58
CA MET A 20 4.81 14.81 -22.98
C MET A 20 3.36 14.63 -23.48
N PRO A 21 2.89 15.39 -24.48
CA PRO A 21 1.61 15.12 -25.11
C PRO A 21 1.77 14.07 -26.22
N GLY A 22 0.97 13.00 -26.13
CA GLY A 22 0.44 12.22 -27.25
C GLY A 22 1.40 11.82 -28.36
N LEU A 23 2.19 10.77 -28.13
CA LEU A 23 2.77 9.97 -29.22
C LEU A 23 1.65 9.18 -29.91
N ALA A 24 1.20 9.69 -31.05
CA ALA A 24 0.48 8.90 -32.03
C ALA A 24 1.41 7.78 -32.51
N MET A 25 1.02 6.52 -32.28
CA MET A 25 1.69 5.35 -32.83
C MET A 25 1.66 5.41 -34.37
N SER A 26 2.77 5.87 -34.95
CA SER A 26 3.08 5.64 -36.36
C SER A 26 3.62 4.22 -36.48
N GLN A 27 2.95 3.37 -37.25
CA GLN A 27 3.47 2.09 -37.70
C GLN A 27 4.64 2.34 -38.65
N HIS A 28 5.84 2.58 -38.12
CA HIS A 28 7.07 2.47 -38.88
C HIS A 28 7.62 1.06 -38.70
N ALA A 29 7.73 0.35 -39.83
CA ALA A 29 8.44 -0.90 -39.95
C ALA A 29 9.86 -0.75 -39.39
N TRP A 30 10.15 -1.47 -38.32
CA TRP A 30 11.50 -1.63 -37.79
C TRP A 30 12.33 -2.41 -38.82
N MET A 31 13.11 -1.70 -39.64
CA MET A 31 14.27 -2.29 -40.28
C MET A 31 15.33 -2.49 -39.20
N GLN A 32 15.54 -3.73 -38.78
CA GLN A 32 16.67 -4.14 -37.95
C GLN A 32 17.97 -3.67 -38.60
N PRO A 33 18.83 -2.92 -37.89
CA PRO A 33 20.21 -2.74 -38.34
C PRO A 33 20.90 -4.10 -38.28
N GLN A 34 21.49 -4.52 -39.41
CA GLN A 34 22.34 -5.70 -39.46
C GLN A 34 23.56 -5.46 -38.56
N ALA A 35 23.62 -6.16 -37.43
CA ALA A 35 24.80 -6.20 -36.59
C ALA A 35 26.00 -6.72 -37.40
N PRO A 36 27.22 -6.19 -37.18
CA PRO A 36 28.42 -6.74 -37.79
C PRO A 36 28.57 -8.21 -37.40
N GLN A 37 28.60 -9.11 -38.38
CA GLN A 37 28.91 -10.51 -38.15
C GLN A 37 30.34 -10.62 -37.62
N VAL A 38 30.47 -10.69 -36.29
CA VAL A 38 31.69 -11.17 -35.65
C VAL A 38 31.76 -12.66 -35.99
N ALA A 39 32.70 -13.03 -36.85
CA ALA A 39 32.95 -14.39 -37.26
C ALA A 39 33.50 -15.20 -36.08
N TRP A 40 32.60 -15.73 -35.26
CA TRP A 40 32.91 -16.84 -34.36
C TRP A 40 33.15 -18.08 -35.22
N GLY A 41 34.29 -18.75 -35.00
CA GLY A 41 34.74 -19.90 -35.79
C GLY A 41 33.68 -20.99 -35.92
N ALA A 42 33.48 -21.46 -37.15
CA ALA A 42 32.39 -22.32 -37.61
C ALA A 42 32.43 -23.79 -37.12
N ASP A 43 33.13 -24.10 -36.02
CA ASP A 43 33.34 -25.48 -35.56
C ASP A 43 32.42 -25.92 -34.39
N TYR A 44 31.55 -25.04 -33.90
CA TYR A 44 30.49 -25.39 -32.93
C TYR A 44 29.11 -25.30 -33.58
N ALA A 45 28.81 -26.26 -34.46
CA ALA A 45 27.45 -26.54 -34.87
C ALA A 45 26.71 -27.16 -33.67
N TRP A 46 25.98 -26.33 -32.91
CA TRP A 46 25.12 -26.81 -31.84
C TRP A 46 24.11 -27.82 -32.40
N PRO A 47 23.91 -28.99 -31.74
CA PRO A 47 22.98 -29.99 -32.23
C PRO A 47 21.58 -29.39 -32.36
N GLN A 48 21.10 -29.35 -33.60
CA GLN A 48 19.79 -28.84 -33.97
C GLN A 48 18.72 -29.83 -33.47
N GLU A 49 17.82 -29.32 -32.62
CA GLU A 49 16.54 -29.90 -32.18
C GLU A 49 16.60 -31.33 -31.57
N VAL A 50 16.56 -31.36 -30.23
CA VAL A 50 16.29 -32.59 -29.46
C VAL A 50 14.89 -33.14 -29.80
N PRO A 51 14.73 -34.46 -30.04
CA PRO A 51 13.44 -35.06 -30.39
C PRO A 51 12.37 -34.81 -29.31
N ALA A 52 11.21 -34.29 -29.72
CA ALA A 52 10.08 -33.91 -28.84
C ALA A 52 9.57 -35.03 -27.91
N ALA A 53 9.88 -36.30 -28.21
CA ALA A 53 9.40 -37.46 -27.45
C ALA A 53 10.03 -37.63 -26.05
N TYR A 54 11.15 -36.96 -25.76
CA TYR A 54 11.78 -37.03 -24.44
C TYR A 54 11.52 -35.80 -23.55
N GLY A 55 10.84 -34.76 -24.06
CA GLY A 55 10.79 -33.44 -23.40
C GLY A 55 10.01 -33.38 -22.09
N ALA A 56 8.95 -34.18 -21.92
CA ALA A 56 8.03 -34.01 -20.78
C ALA A 56 8.63 -34.44 -19.43
N SER A 57 9.47 -35.47 -19.39
CA SER A 57 10.06 -35.95 -18.13
C SER A 57 11.15 -35.02 -17.59
N TYR A 58 11.92 -34.38 -18.48
CA TYR A 58 13.00 -33.49 -18.07
C TYR A 58 12.48 -32.17 -17.49
N LEU A 59 11.37 -31.67 -18.03
CA LEU A 59 10.76 -30.43 -17.52
C LEU A 59 10.23 -30.60 -16.10
N ALA A 60 9.72 -31.79 -15.73
CA ALA A 60 9.27 -32.06 -14.37
C ALA A 60 10.43 -31.99 -13.35
N ASP A 61 11.59 -32.58 -13.67
CA ASP A 61 12.77 -32.54 -12.79
C ASP A 61 13.38 -31.12 -12.73
N ALA A 62 13.35 -30.39 -13.84
CA ALA A 62 13.80 -29.00 -13.89
C ALA A 62 12.87 -28.07 -13.08
N ALA A 63 11.56 -28.26 -13.19
CA ALA A 63 10.57 -27.53 -12.41
C ALA A 63 10.75 -27.77 -10.91
N GLY A 64 10.96 -29.02 -10.48
CA GLY A 64 11.22 -29.34 -9.07
C GLY A 64 12.49 -28.67 -8.51
N GLN A 65 13.57 -28.63 -9.30
CA GLN A 65 14.80 -27.90 -8.91
C GLN A 65 14.56 -26.39 -8.83
N PHE A 66 13.84 -25.84 -9.80
CA PHE A 66 13.54 -24.41 -9.84
C PHE A 66 12.56 -23.98 -8.74
N MET A 67 11.60 -24.82 -8.39
CA MET A 67 10.75 -24.64 -7.20
C MET A 67 11.59 -24.55 -5.93
N GLN A 68 12.58 -25.45 -5.77
CA GLN A 68 13.49 -25.40 -4.64
C GLN A 68 14.32 -24.11 -4.63
N GLU A 69 14.76 -23.62 -5.79
CA GLU A 69 15.47 -22.34 -5.93
C GLU A 69 14.58 -21.14 -5.56
N LEU A 70 13.31 -21.17 -5.93
CA LEU A 70 12.30 -20.18 -5.53
C LEU A 70 11.88 -20.32 -4.06
N GLY A 71 12.29 -21.41 -3.41
CA GLY A 71 11.95 -21.72 -2.02
C GLY A 71 10.49 -22.14 -1.85
N ILE A 72 9.86 -22.71 -2.88
CA ILE A 72 8.50 -23.28 -2.81
C ILE A 72 8.59 -24.65 -2.15
N ASP A 73 7.87 -24.82 -1.04
CA ASP A 73 7.82 -26.11 -0.36
C ASP A 73 6.97 -27.11 -1.17
N PRO A 74 7.27 -28.42 -1.18
CA PRO A 74 6.47 -29.41 -1.91
C PRO A 74 4.98 -29.46 -1.50
N ALA A 75 4.65 -28.99 -0.30
CA ALA A 75 3.26 -28.86 0.17
C ALA A 75 2.53 -27.66 -0.45
N GLU A 76 3.26 -26.65 -0.90
CA GLU A 76 2.75 -25.45 -1.55
C GLU A 76 2.71 -25.58 -3.09
N ASP A 77 3.22 -26.69 -3.62
CA ASP A 77 3.28 -26.99 -5.06
C ASP A 77 1.93 -26.79 -5.76
N LEU A 78 0.84 -27.21 -5.12
CA LEU A 78 -0.52 -27.04 -5.64
C LEU A 78 -0.90 -25.57 -5.91
N TYR A 79 -0.31 -24.62 -5.18
CA TYR A 79 -0.64 -23.20 -5.29
C TYR A 79 0.38 -22.42 -6.13
N PHE A 80 1.67 -22.76 -6.03
CA PHE A 80 2.77 -21.97 -6.60
C PHE A 80 3.63 -22.73 -7.61
N GLY A 81 3.49 -24.06 -7.74
CA GLY A 81 4.31 -24.87 -8.65
C GLY A 81 4.22 -24.41 -10.10
N TRP A 82 3.03 -23.98 -10.53
CA TRP A 82 2.81 -23.44 -11.88
C TRP A 82 3.63 -22.16 -12.17
N ILE A 83 4.00 -21.37 -11.16
CA ILE A 83 4.87 -20.19 -11.32
C ILE A 83 6.29 -20.62 -11.70
N ALA A 84 6.78 -21.72 -11.12
CA ALA A 84 8.07 -22.28 -11.48
C ALA A 84 8.06 -22.81 -12.91
N GLU A 85 6.99 -23.53 -13.31
CA GLU A 85 6.82 -23.98 -14.69
C GLU A 85 6.79 -22.80 -15.67
N TYR A 86 6.07 -21.73 -15.32
CA TYR A 86 6.00 -20.51 -16.13
C TYR A 86 7.37 -19.84 -16.31
N GLY A 87 8.17 -19.74 -15.24
CA GLY A 87 9.51 -19.16 -15.29
C GLY A 87 10.55 -19.98 -16.07
N LEU A 88 10.24 -21.23 -16.42
CA LEU A 88 11.08 -22.09 -17.28
C LEU A 88 10.72 -21.96 -18.77
N GLN A 89 9.62 -21.27 -19.12
CA GLN A 89 9.23 -21.08 -20.51
C GLN A 89 10.16 -20.08 -21.20
N GLY A 90 10.67 -20.45 -22.37
CA GLY A 90 11.67 -19.66 -23.09
C GLY A 90 11.18 -18.30 -23.60
N ASP A 91 9.87 -18.12 -23.74
CA ASP A 91 9.20 -16.87 -24.15
C ASP A 91 8.96 -15.88 -22.99
N VAL A 92 9.05 -16.37 -21.74
CA VAL A 92 8.90 -15.57 -20.51
C VAL A 92 10.25 -15.00 -20.04
N LEU A 93 11.36 -15.52 -20.55
CA LEU A 93 12.68 -14.99 -20.23
C LEU A 93 12.88 -13.60 -20.85
N PRO A 94 13.64 -12.69 -20.20
CA PRO A 94 13.90 -11.39 -20.77
C PRO A 94 14.54 -11.53 -22.16
N PRO A 95 14.28 -10.61 -23.12
CA PRO A 95 14.58 -10.83 -24.54
C PRO A 95 16.03 -11.20 -24.88
N LYS A 96 16.98 -10.90 -23.99
CA LYS A 96 18.41 -11.22 -24.15
C LYS A 96 18.78 -12.62 -23.64
N TRP A 97 17.91 -13.32 -22.93
CA TRP A 97 18.18 -14.62 -22.31
C TRP A 97 17.56 -15.76 -23.11
N ALA A 98 18.29 -16.88 -23.21
CA ALA A 98 17.81 -18.12 -23.80
C ALA A 98 18.01 -19.28 -22.82
N VAL A 99 17.05 -20.21 -22.81
CA VAL A 99 17.11 -21.44 -22.01
C VAL A 99 17.76 -22.57 -22.80
N HIS A 100 18.69 -23.28 -22.16
CA HIS A 100 19.39 -24.43 -22.74
C HIS A 100 19.44 -25.58 -21.73
N VAL A 101 19.57 -26.81 -22.24
CA VAL A 101 19.73 -28.01 -21.42
C VAL A 101 21.10 -28.60 -21.68
N ASP A 102 21.91 -28.78 -20.64
CA ASP A 102 23.22 -29.43 -20.78
C ASP A 102 23.03 -30.93 -21.06
N PRO A 103 23.54 -31.46 -22.19
CA PRO A 103 23.39 -32.86 -22.55
C PRO A 103 23.95 -33.84 -21.53
N ASN A 104 24.96 -33.44 -20.73
CA ASN A 104 25.63 -34.34 -19.81
C ASN A 104 24.93 -34.41 -18.45
N SER A 105 24.53 -33.26 -17.90
CA SER A 105 23.88 -33.19 -16.58
C SER A 105 22.36 -33.22 -16.65
N SER A 106 21.77 -33.01 -17.84
CA SER A 106 20.34 -32.76 -18.03
C SER A 106 19.81 -31.58 -17.20
N ARG A 107 20.69 -30.68 -16.76
CA ARG A 107 20.31 -29.46 -16.04
C ARG A 107 20.07 -28.31 -17.01
N VAL A 108 19.11 -27.47 -16.65
CA VAL A 108 18.82 -26.24 -17.37
C VAL A 108 19.87 -25.18 -17.02
N PHE A 109 20.36 -24.46 -18.01
CA PHE A 109 21.20 -23.28 -17.85
C PHE A 109 20.71 -22.17 -18.78
N TYR A 110 21.03 -20.94 -18.42
CA TYR A 110 20.58 -19.75 -19.14
C TYR A 110 21.77 -19.06 -19.77
N VAL A 111 21.63 -18.68 -21.03
CA VAL A 111 22.66 -17.98 -21.80
C VAL A 111 22.17 -16.57 -22.11
N ASN A 112 22.96 -15.58 -21.75
CA ASN A 112 22.72 -14.20 -22.15
C ASN A 112 23.37 -13.97 -23.53
N SER A 113 22.53 -13.66 -24.51
CA SER A 113 22.88 -13.43 -25.91
C SER A 113 23.74 -12.17 -26.13
N GLU A 114 23.68 -11.20 -25.21
CA GLU A 114 24.38 -9.92 -25.35
C GLU A 114 25.88 -10.03 -25.02
N ASP A 115 26.22 -10.71 -23.91
CA ASP A 115 27.59 -10.86 -23.42
C ASP A 115 28.16 -12.28 -23.63
N GLY A 116 27.32 -13.24 -24.04
CA GLY A 116 27.68 -14.64 -24.18
C GLY A 116 27.92 -15.34 -22.83
N SER A 117 27.55 -14.72 -21.71
CA SER A 117 27.67 -15.34 -20.39
C SER A 117 26.61 -16.43 -20.22
N SER A 118 26.94 -17.42 -19.39
CA SER A 118 26.00 -18.47 -19.00
C SER A 118 25.94 -18.56 -17.49
N THR A 119 24.75 -18.84 -16.97
CA THR A 119 24.49 -19.04 -15.55
C THR A 119 23.59 -20.25 -15.35
N TRP A 120 23.72 -20.89 -14.19
CA TRP A 120 22.82 -21.97 -13.77
C TRP A 120 21.58 -21.42 -13.05
N ASP A 121 21.66 -20.20 -12.53
CA ASP A 121 20.56 -19.55 -11.81
C ASP A 121 19.60 -18.89 -12.81
N ASN A 122 18.29 -19.02 -12.61
CA ASN A 122 17.31 -18.42 -13.52
C ASN A 122 17.33 -16.88 -13.38
N PRO A 123 17.43 -16.10 -14.48
CA PRO A 123 17.42 -14.64 -14.40
C PRO A 123 16.12 -14.07 -13.79
N LEU A 124 15.03 -14.83 -13.80
CA LEU A 124 13.74 -14.45 -13.22
C LEU A 124 13.62 -14.80 -11.72
N THR A 125 14.57 -15.50 -11.10
CA THR A 125 14.47 -15.91 -9.68
C THR A 125 14.16 -14.73 -8.75
N ASN A 126 14.82 -13.58 -8.94
CA ASN A 126 14.60 -12.38 -8.13
C ASN A 126 13.27 -11.68 -8.43
N CYS A 127 12.69 -11.92 -9.61
CA CYS A 127 11.39 -11.40 -10.03
C CYS A 127 10.24 -12.23 -9.46
N LEU A 128 10.36 -13.57 -9.50
CA LEU A 128 9.29 -14.50 -9.13
C LEU A 128 9.16 -14.69 -7.61
N ARG A 129 10.26 -14.61 -6.84
CA ARG A 129 10.23 -14.73 -5.37
C ARG A 129 9.26 -13.75 -4.70
N PRO A 130 9.29 -12.43 -5.00
CA PRO A 130 8.29 -11.49 -4.47
C PRO A 130 6.84 -11.89 -4.75
N VAL A 131 6.55 -12.45 -5.93
CA VAL A 131 5.18 -12.87 -6.30
C VAL A 131 4.70 -14.04 -5.43
N ILE A 132 5.58 -15.00 -5.15
CA ILE A 132 5.31 -16.13 -4.26
C ILE A 132 5.10 -15.64 -2.82
N ASP A 133 5.96 -14.74 -2.33
CA ASP A 133 5.85 -14.19 -0.99
C ASP A 133 4.56 -13.39 -0.79
N ILE A 134 4.13 -12.64 -1.81
CA ILE A 134 2.82 -11.98 -1.87
C ILE A 134 1.70 -13.02 -1.82
N GLY A 135 1.76 -14.08 -2.63
CA GLY A 135 0.78 -15.16 -2.62
C GLY A 135 0.65 -15.85 -1.24
N ARG A 136 1.77 -16.09 -0.56
CA ARG A 136 1.80 -16.61 0.82
C ARG A 136 1.18 -15.64 1.80
N GLY A 137 1.48 -14.35 1.67
CA GLY A 137 0.88 -13.29 2.49
C GLY A 137 -0.64 -13.25 2.34
N TYR A 138 -1.15 -13.40 1.11
CA TYR A 138 -2.59 -13.50 0.84
C TYR A 138 -3.22 -14.73 1.50
N LEU A 139 -2.59 -15.91 1.39
CA LEU A 139 -3.09 -17.14 2.04
C LEU A 139 -3.14 -17.02 3.57
N GLN A 140 -2.26 -16.24 4.18
CA GLN A 140 -2.25 -16.00 5.63
C GLN A 140 -3.31 -14.99 6.08
N ALA A 141 -3.52 -13.93 5.30
CA ALA A 141 -4.43 -12.84 5.64
C ALA A 141 -5.12 -12.30 4.38
N PRO A 142 -6.12 -13.02 3.84
CA PRO A 142 -6.81 -12.59 2.64
C PRO A 142 -7.58 -11.31 2.92
N SER A 143 -7.34 -10.27 2.12
CA SER A 143 -8.08 -9.01 2.17
C SER A 143 -8.53 -8.60 0.78
N ASP A 144 -9.67 -7.92 0.72
CA ASP A 144 -10.12 -7.31 -0.53
C ASP A 144 -9.13 -6.23 -0.97
N GLY A 145 -8.80 -6.19 -2.26
CA GLY A 145 -7.78 -5.28 -2.81
C GLY A 145 -6.32 -5.59 -2.44
N TYR A 146 -6.02 -6.72 -1.80
CA TYR A 146 -4.65 -7.08 -1.40
C TYR A 146 -3.66 -7.04 -2.59
N PHE A 147 -4.01 -7.69 -3.70
CA PHE A 147 -3.14 -7.77 -4.88
C PHE A 147 -2.88 -6.40 -5.51
N GLU A 148 -3.89 -5.51 -5.55
CA GLU A 148 -3.72 -4.15 -6.04
C GLU A 148 -2.75 -3.33 -5.19
N GLU A 149 -2.85 -3.44 -3.85
CA GLU A 149 -1.89 -2.79 -2.95
C GLU A 149 -0.46 -3.31 -3.18
N GLN A 150 -0.30 -4.63 -3.37
CA GLN A 150 1.01 -5.24 -3.61
C GLN A 150 1.58 -4.88 -4.99
N LYS A 151 0.76 -4.81 -6.05
CA LYS A 151 1.17 -4.31 -7.38
C LYS A 151 1.69 -2.87 -7.28
N MET A 152 1.01 -2.00 -6.53
CA MET A 152 1.46 -0.62 -6.29
C MET A 152 2.77 -0.55 -5.52
N ALA A 153 2.96 -1.43 -4.53
CA ALA A 153 4.22 -1.53 -3.77
C ALA A 153 5.39 -1.99 -4.66
N LEU A 154 5.18 -3.01 -5.50
CA LEU A 154 6.18 -3.47 -6.47
C LEU A 154 6.54 -2.36 -7.47
N TRP A 155 5.54 -1.63 -7.98
CA TRP A 155 5.81 -0.50 -8.87
C TRP A 155 6.65 0.59 -8.19
N ALA A 156 6.34 0.91 -6.93
CA ALA A 156 7.12 1.88 -6.16
C ALA A 156 8.57 1.42 -5.97
N LEU A 157 8.80 0.13 -5.70
CA LEU A 157 10.14 -0.45 -5.60
C LEU A 157 10.91 -0.38 -6.93
N HIS A 158 10.28 -0.75 -8.04
CA HIS A 158 10.88 -0.65 -9.38
C HIS A 158 11.23 0.80 -9.74
N LYS A 159 10.33 1.73 -9.43
CA LYS A 159 10.58 3.15 -9.63
C LYS A 159 11.78 3.62 -8.82
N GLN A 160 11.88 3.22 -7.55
CA GLN A 160 13.02 3.52 -6.69
C GLN A 160 14.33 2.97 -7.29
N ASN A 161 14.33 1.72 -7.77
CA ASN A 161 15.50 1.11 -8.41
C ASN A 161 15.92 1.88 -9.68
N LEU A 162 15.00 2.56 -10.35
CA LEU A 162 15.24 3.39 -11.52
C LEU A 162 15.70 4.82 -11.19
N GLU A 163 15.53 5.33 -9.97
CA GLU A 163 15.88 6.71 -9.61
C GLU A 163 17.38 7.00 -9.77
N GLY A 164 18.24 5.98 -9.57
CA GLY A 164 19.69 6.09 -9.74
C GLY A 164 20.17 6.03 -11.20
N TRP A 165 19.31 5.67 -12.15
CA TRP A 165 19.68 5.48 -13.56
C TRP A 165 19.49 6.75 -14.42
N HIS A 166 20.56 7.12 -15.11
CA HIS A 166 20.63 8.29 -15.99
C HIS A 166 20.97 7.90 -17.43
N GLY A 167 20.53 8.70 -18.39
CA GLY A 167 20.81 8.52 -19.82
C GLY A 167 19.63 8.86 -20.73
N PRO A 168 19.76 8.64 -22.05
CA PRO A 168 20.94 8.07 -22.70
C PRO A 168 22.15 9.04 -22.67
N HIS A 169 23.32 8.51 -22.36
CA HIS A 169 24.62 9.15 -22.52
C HIS A 169 25.28 8.64 -23.80
N VAL A 170 26.22 9.39 -24.38
CA VAL A 170 26.90 9.02 -25.63
C VAL A 170 28.39 8.88 -25.35
N ASP A 171 29.00 7.76 -25.77
CA ASP A 171 30.45 7.52 -25.67
C ASP A 171 31.24 8.27 -26.77
N GLU A 172 32.57 8.12 -26.79
CA GLU A 172 33.43 8.76 -27.79
C GLU A 172 33.17 8.23 -29.22
N GLU A 173 32.63 7.01 -29.33
CA GLU A 173 32.26 6.37 -30.59
C GLU A 173 30.83 6.69 -31.05
N GLY A 174 30.05 7.46 -30.28
CA GLY A 174 28.68 7.82 -30.62
C GLY A 174 27.62 6.79 -30.23
N ARG A 175 27.95 5.79 -29.41
CA ARG A 175 27.03 4.76 -28.91
C ARG A 175 26.33 5.23 -27.63
N GLU A 176 25.05 4.90 -27.52
CA GLU A 176 24.24 5.26 -26.36
C GLU A 176 24.44 4.26 -25.21
N TYR A 177 24.58 4.77 -23.99
CA TYR A 177 24.65 3.97 -22.76
C TYR A 177 23.89 4.65 -21.61
N PHE A 178 23.55 3.88 -20.59
CA PHE A 178 22.86 4.31 -19.38
C PHE A 178 23.79 4.09 -18.19
N ALA A 179 23.81 5.03 -17.25
CA ALA A 179 24.68 4.98 -16.08
C ALA A 179 23.87 5.01 -14.80
N ASN A 180 24.12 4.06 -13.89
CA ASN A 180 23.57 4.08 -12.55
C ASN A 180 24.54 4.81 -11.61
N SER A 181 24.13 5.99 -11.16
CA SER A 181 24.93 6.85 -10.27
C SER A 181 25.12 6.31 -8.85
N GLU A 182 24.21 5.48 -8.37
CA GLU A 182 24.25 4.92 -7.01
C GLU A 182 25.15 3.69 -6.94
N LEU A 183 25.08 2.83 -7.95
CA LEU A 183 25.85 1.58 -8.04
C LEU A 183 27.21 1.76 -8.71
N GLY A 184 27.41 2.87 -9.45
CA GLY A 184 28.63 3.12 -10.22
C GLY A 184 28.81 2.15 -11.40
N VAL A 185 27.70 1.66 -11.97
CA VAL A 185 27.70 0.74 -13.13
C VAL A 185 27.10 1.41 -14.36
N SER A 186 27.46 0.92 -15.55
CA SER A 186 26.86 1.33 -16.82
C SER A 186 26.28 0.13 -17.56
N SER A 187 25.29 0.39 -18.41
CA SER A 187 24.59 -0.58 -19.27
C SER A 187 24.43 -0.01 -20.67
N TRP A 188 24.59 -0.84 -21.70
CA TRP A 188 24.28 -0.46 -23.08
C TRP A 188 22.77 -0.53 -23.39
N THR A 189 22.01 -1.21 -22.54
CA THR A 189 20.56 -1.38 -22.66
C THR A 189 19.83 -0.47 -21.66
N ASP A 190 18.71 0.11 -22.09
CA ASP A 190 17.87 0.96 -21.23
C ASP A 190 17.30 0.14 -20.06
N PRO A 191 17.70 0.43 -18.80
CA PRO A 191 17.23 -0.30 -17.62
C PRO A 191 15.71 -0.21 -17.44
N ARG A 192 15.07 0.82 -18.01
CA ARG A 192 13.62 1.02 -17.92
C ARG A 192 12.86 -0.06 -18.70
N GLN A 193 13.41 -0.55 -19.80
CA GLN A 193 12.78 -1.60 -20.60
C GLN A 193 12.79 -2.94 -19.84
N GLU A 194 13.92 -3.32 -19.26
CA GLU A 194 14.03 -4.53 -18.44
C GLU A 194 13.16 -4.44 -17.18
N THR A 195 13.16 -3.29 -16.51
CA THR A 195 12.30 -3.06 -15.33
C THR A 195 10.82 -3.12 -15.69
N GLN A 196 10.41 -2.52 -16.81
CA GLN A 196 9.03 -2.60 -17.29
C GLN A 196 8.63 -4.04 -17.60
N TYR A 197 9.47 -4.79 -18.31
CA TYR A 197 9.23 -6.18 -18.64
C TYR A 197 9.06 -7.06 -17.38
N ILE A 198 9.94 -6.87 -16.39
CA ILE A 198 9.86 -7.56 -15.10
C ILE A 198 8.54 -7.22 -14.39
N PHE A 199 8.16 -5.94 -14.35
CA PHE A 199 6.92 -5.51 -13.70
C PHE A 199 5.68 -6.06 -14.41
N GLU A 200 5.67 -6.13 -15.74
CA GLU A 200 4.59 -6.74 -16.53
C GLU A 200 4.43 -8.23 -16.20
N ILE A 201 5.53 -8.98 -16.11
CA ILE A 201 5.51 -10.38 -15.68
C ILE A 201 4.94 -10.51 -14.27
N GLN A 202 5.44 -9.73 -13.31
CA GLN A 202 4.97 -9.80 -11.93
C GLN A 202 3.49 -9.48 -11.82
N THR A 203 3.02 -8.45 -12.52
CA THR A 203 1.62 -8.04 -12.51
C THR A 203 0.73 -9.13 -13.10
N GLY A 204 1.10 -9.70 -14.26
CA GLY A 204 0.35 -10.79 -14.89
C GLY A 204 0.30 -12.06 -14.03
N LEU A 205 1.38 -12.37 -13.31
CA LEU A 205 1.40 -13.49 -12.37
C LEU A 205 0.55 -13.23 -11.12
N LEU A 206 0.54 -11.99 -10.62
CA LEU A 206 -0.33 -11.60 -9.51
C LEU A 206 -1.80 -11.62 -9.90
N ASP A 207 -2.14 -11.20 -11.12
CA ASP A 207 -3.50 -11.33 -11.69
C ASP A 207 -3.92 -12.81 -11.74
N ALA A 208 -3.05 -13.69 -12.24
CA ALA A 208 -3.32 -15.11 -12.30
C ALA A 208 -3.43 -15.76 -10.90
N LEU A 209 -2.62 -15.33 -9.93
CA LEU A 209 -2.75 -15.76 -8.54
C LEU A 209 -4.07 -15.32 -7.92
N GLU A 210 -4.51 -14.09 -8.19
CA GLU A 210 -5.79 -13.57 -7.72
C GLU A 210 -6.98 -14.37 -8.27
N GLU A 211 -6.90 -14.84 -9.52
CA GLU A 211 -7.91 -15.72 -10.12
C GLU A 211 -7.88 -17.16 -9.59
N MET A 212 -6.68 -17.70 -9.34
CA MET A 212 -6.49 -19.10 -8.97
C MET A 212 -6.64 -19.37 -7.47
N LEU A 213 -6.25 -18.42 -6.62
CA LEU A 213 -6.39 -18.58 -5.18
C LEU A 213 -7.86 -18.40 -4.79
N PRO A 214 -8.40 -19.23 -3.89
CA PRO A 214 -9.79 -19.11 -3.49
C PRO A 214 -10.01 -17.73 -2.89
N SER A 215 -10.77 -16.88 -3.59
CA SER A 215 -11.39 -15.70 -3.01
C SER A 215 -12.08 -16.17 -1.73
N TYR A 216 -11.62 -15.67 -0.58
CA TYR A 216 -12.21 -15.95 0.74
C TYR A 216 -13.60 -15.27 0.80
N VAL A 217 -14.49 -15.63 -0.11
CA VAL A 217 -15.92 -15.38 0.01
C VAL A 217 -16.33 -16.24 1.18
N GLU A 218 -16.54 -15.55 2.31
CA GLU A 218 -17.05 -16.07 3.57
C GLU A 218 -17.88 -17.33 3.34
N ILE A 219 -17.29 -18.51 3.54
CA ILE A 219 -18.12 -19.68 3.76
C ILE A 219 -18.86 -19.31 5.06
N PRO A 220 -20.18 -19.08 5.01
CA PRO A 220 -20.89 -18.59 6.17
C PRO A 220 -20.61 -19.56 7.31
N ALA A 221 -20.09 -19.05 8.42
CA ALA A 221 -19.66 -19.89 9.55
C ALA A 221 -20.78 -20.80 10.11
N GLY A 222 -22.02 -20.68 9.60
CA GLY A 222 -23.16 -21.51 9.96
C GLY A 222 -23.39 -22.77 9.13
N ASP A 223 -22.77 -22.95 7.95
CA ASP A 223 -23.12 -24.07 7.03
C ASP A 223 -21.94 -24.98 6.64
N LEU A 224 -20.76 -24.81 7.26
CA LEU A 224 -19.73 -25.84 7.15
C LEU A 224 -20.22 -27.10 7.89
N PRO A 225 -20.43 -28.25 7.21
CA PRO A 225 -20.71 -29.50 7.89
C PRO A 225 -19.56 -29.71 8.86
N GLY A 226 -19.87 -29.79 10.16
CA GLY A 226 -18.89 -29.93 11.22
C GLY A 226 -18.04 -31.19 11.00
N PHE A 227 -16.98 -31.07 10.21
CA PHE A 227 -15.84 -31.97 10.24
C PHE A 227 -15.18 -31.71 11.57
N GLY A 228 -15.54 -32.56 12.53
CA GLY A 228 -15.26 -32.38 13.94
C GLY A 228 -13.86 -31.83 14.18
N LEU A 229 -13.79 -30.61 14.71
CA LEU A 229 -12.76 -30.30 15.68
C LEU A 229 -12.87 -31.37 16.75
N LEU A 230 -12.05 -32.40 16.59
CA LEU A 230 -11.86 -33.44 17.59
C LEU A 230 -11.40 -32.71 18.84
N ASP A 231 -12.32 -32.68 19.79
CA ASP A 231 -12.02 -32.41 21.16
C ASP A 231 -10.84 -33.30 21.57
N ARG A 232 -9.87 -32.63 22.16
CA ARG A 232 -8.57 -33.14 22.54
C ARG A 232 -8.75 -34.32 23.51
N ALA A 233 -8.57 -35.54 23.01
CA ALA A 233 -8.47 -36.75 23.84
C ALA A 233 -7.10 -37.43 23.64
N PRO A 234 -6.59 -38.15 24.66
CA PRO A 234 -5.16 -38.38 24.93
C PRO A 234 -4.52 -39.47 24.04
N PRO A 235 -3.18 -39.59 24.00
CA PRO A 235 -2.50 -40.66 23.26
C PRO A 235 -2.44 -41.95 24.12
N PRO A 236 -1.87 -43.05 23.62
CA PRO A 236 -2.01 -43.67 22.29
C PRO A 236 -2.41 -45.16 22.43
N MET A 237 -2.96 -45.80 21.40
CA MET A 237 -2.85 -47.26 21.28
C MET A 237 -2.64 -47.68 19.83
N ARG A 238 -1.58 -48.46 19.66
CA ARG A 238 -1.23 -49.29 18.50
C ARG A 238 -2.40 -50.16 18.08
N GLY A 239 -2.56 -50.32 16.77
CA GLY A 239 -3.32 -51.39 16.16
C GLY A 239 -2.97 -51.47 14.69
N ASP A 240 -2.20 -52.50 14.35
CA ASP A 240 -1.82 -52.88 12.99
C ASP A 240 -3.03 -53.16 12.08
N SER A 241 -2.77 -53.03 10.78
CA SER A 241 -3.33 -53.87 9.70
C SER A 241 -4.82 -53.75 9.39
N PHE A 242 -5.14 -53.22 8.20
CA PHE A 242 -5.75 -54.06 7.16
C PHE A 242 -5.70 -53.38 5.78
N ALA A 243 -5.45 -54.20 4.77
CA ALA A 243 -5.36 -53.86 3.36
C ALA A 243 -6.73 -53.82 2.67
N ASP A 244 -6.69 -53.39 1.41
CA ASP A 244 -7.59 -53.69 0.30
C ASP A 244 -9.04 -53.17 0.37
N PHE A 245 -9.36 -52.23 -0.54
CA PHE A 245 -10.57 -52.37 -1.35
C PHE A 245 -10.45 -51.60 -2.67
N ALA A 246 -10.37 -52.37 -3.76
CA ALA A 246 -10.54 -51.91 -5.13
C ALA A 246 -12.01 -51.62 -5.44
N GLU A 247 -12.26 -50.81 -6.47
CA GLU A 247 -13.15 -51.07 -7.62
C GLU A 247 -13.84 -49.79 -8.15
N CYS A 248 -13.72 -49.63 -9.47
CA CYS A 248 -14.42 -48.67 -10.32
C CYS A 248 -15.94 -48.86 -10.29
N PRO A 249 -16.69 -47.93 -10.93
CA PRO A 249 -17.29 -48.37 -12.18
C PRO A 249 -17.29 -47.33 -13.31
N THR A 250 -17.08 -47.87 -14.50
CA THR A 250 -17.34 -47.32 -15.83
C THR A 250 -18.84 -47.16 -16.11
N SER A 251 -19.21 -46.19 -16.95
CA SER A 251 -20.51 -46.15 -17.62
C SER A 251 -20.45 -45.47 -19.00
N PRO A 252 -21.41 -45.76 -19.91
CA PRO A 252 -21.12 -45.93 -21.34
C PRO A 252 -21.92 -45.01 -22.28
N GLY A 253 -21.46 -44.94 -23.54
CA GLY A 253 -22.33 -45.02 -24.73
C GLY A 253 -23.01 -43.73 -25.23
N ARG A 254 -22.54 -43.21 -26.38
CA ARG A 254 -23.33 -42.30 -27.22
C ARG A 254 -23.22 -42.68 -28.69
N THR A 255 -24.30 -43.24 -29.22
CA THR A 255 -24.51 -43.58 -30.63
C THR A 255 -25.17 -42.42 -31.39
N THR A 256 -24.71 -42.23 -32.62
CA THR A 256 -25.26 -41.37 -33.68
C THR A 256 -26.63 -41.85 -34.20
N PRO A 257 -27.34 -41.00 -34.96
CA PRO A 257 -28.20 -41.49 -36.04
C PRO A 257 -27.91 -40.81 -37.39
N CYS A 258 -27.59 -41.63 -38.40
CA CYS A 258 -27.62 -41.29 -39.83
C CYS A 258 -29.05 -41.36 -40.38
N SER A 259 -29.48 -40.34 -41.12
CA SER A 259 -30.73 -40.33 -41.89
C SER A 259 -30.53 -40.84 -43.32
N ARG A 260 -31.25 -41.92 -43.66
CA ARG A 260 -31.41 -42.50 -45.00
C ARG A 260 -32.52 -41.74 -45.74
N ILE A 261 -32.21 -41.15 -46.90
CA ILE A 261 -33.21 -40.60 -47.83
C ILE A 261 -33.50 -41.64 -48.91
N ALA A 262 -34.78 -41.95 -49.07
CA ALA A 262 -35.35 -42.92 -49.98
C ALA A 262 -35.26 -42.49 -51.45
N SER A 263 -35.03 -43.45 -52.34
CA SER A 263 -35.16 -43.31 -53.80
C SER A 263 -36.61 -43.51 -54.25
N PRO A 264 -37.10 -42.80 -55.28
CA PRO A 264 -38.43 -43.01 -55.81
C PRO A 264 -38.46 -44.05 -56.94
N ASP A 265 -39.46 -44.90 -56.82
CA ASP A 265 -39.92 -45.97 -57.69
C ASP A 265 -40.55 -45.38 -58.98
N VAL A 266 -40.10 -45.83 -60.17
CA VAL A 266 -40.66 -45.39 -61.46
C VAL A 266 -41.25 -46.60 -62.18
N HIS A 267 -42.58 -46.59 -62.23
CA HIS A 267 -43.43 -47.51 -62.96
C HIS A 267 -43.07 -47.63 -64.45
N ARG A 268 -42.83 -48.88 -64.88
CA ARG A 268 -42.69 -49.32 -66.26
C ARG A 268 -44.07 -49.70 -66.83
N PRO A 269 -44.63 -49.00 -67.82
CA PRO A 269 -45.88 -49.42 -68.45
C PRO A 269 -45.65 -50.61 -69.40
N LYS A 270 -46.49 -51.64 -69.22
CA LYS A 270 -46.65 -52.79 -70.11
C LYS A 270 -47.52 -52.40 -71.31
N THR A 271 -47.10 -52.74 -72.53
CA THR A 271 -47.96 -52.70 -73.72
C THR A 271 -47.96 -54.06 -74.42
N PRO A 272 -49.07 -54.41 -75.12
CA PRO A 272 -49.51 -55.79 -75.30
C PRO A 272 -49.14 -56.37 -76.67
N HIS A 273 -48.79 -57.66 -76.68
CA HIS A 273 -48.66 -58.46 -77.89
C HIS A 273 -50.03 -58.69 -78.54
N GLN A 274 -50.21 -58.26 -79.79
CA GLN A 274 -51.26 -58.73 -80.69
C GLN A 274 -50.66 -59.69 -81.74
N PRO A 275 -51.22 -60.89 -81.93
CA PRO A 275 -50.87 -61.77 -83.04
C PRO A 275 -51.85 -61.55 -84.19
N LEU A 276 -51.37 -61.00 -85.32
CA LEU A 276 -52.13 -60.92 -86.56
C LEU A 276 -51.61 -61.97 -87.55
N THR A 277 -52.33 -63.07 -87.64
CA THR A 277 -52.25 -64.03 -88.75
C THR A 277 -53.13 -63.53 -89.89
N ALA A 278 -52.53 -62.93 -90.93
CA ALA A 278 -53.24 -62.58 -92.16
C ALA A 278 -52.56 -63.25 -93.36
N LYS A 279 -53.26 -64.23 -93.93
CA LYS A 279 -52.93 -64.85 -95.22
C LYS A 279 -53.17 -63.79 -96.31
N MET A 280 -52.13 -63.39 -97.03
CA MET A 280 -52.28 -62.65 -98.28
C MET A 280 -51.56 -63.41 -99.39
N ASP A 281 -52.33 -63.77 -100.40
CA ASP A 281 -51.88 -64.33 -101.67
C ASP A 281 -50.88 -63.37 -102.32
N ARG A 282 -49.63 -63.82 -102.47
CA ARG A 282 -48.61 -63.10 -103.22
C ARG A 282 -48.82 -63.39 -104.70
N PRO A 283 -49.03 -62.37 -105.55
CA PRO A 283 -48.85 -62.54 -106.99
C PRO A 283 -47.37 -62.89 -107.25
N GLU A 284 -47.13 -63.92 -108.05
CA GLU A 284 -45.79 -64.29 -108.53
C GLU A 284 -45.22 -63.13 -109.35
N MET A 285 -44.46 -62.24 -108.69
CA MET A 285 -43.60 -61.29 -109.37
C MET A 285 -42.38 -62.02 -109.90
N SER A 286 -41.96 -61.70 -111.13
CA SER A 286 -40.74 -62.28 -111.69
C SER A 286 -39.52 -61.84 -110.86
N ASP A 287 -38.49 -62.70 -110.79
CA ASP A 287 -37.26 -62.43 -110.01
C ASP A 287 -36.61 -61.07 -110.36
N ALA A 288 -36.78 -60.62 -111.61
CA ALA A 288 -36.32 -59.31 -112.06
C ALA A 288 -37.08 -58.14 -111.39
N GLU A 289 -38.39 -58.24 -111.23
CA GLU A 289 -39.21 -57.23 -110.54
C GLU A 289 -38.97 -57.23 -109.03
N CYS A 290 -38.69 -58.40 -108.46
CA CYS A 290 -38.37 -58.53 -107.04
C CYS A 290 -37.04 -57.86 -106.71
N ARG A 291 -36.00 -58.04 -107.55
CA ARG A 291 -34.71 -57.33 -107.40
C ARG A 291 -34.85 -55.83 -107.61
N LEU A 292 -35.65 -55.39 -108.59
CA LEU A 292 -35.83 -53.96 -108.84
C LEU A 292 -36.59 -53.26 -107.69
N LYS A 293 -37.58 -53.93 -107.08
CA LYS A 293 -38.23 -53.42 -105.86
C LYS A 293 -37.28 -53.40 -104.67
N LEU A 294 -36.45 -54.43 -104.50
CA LEU A 294 -35.46 -54.47 -103.41
C LEU A 294 -34.45 -53.31 -103.54
N VAL A 295 -33.96 -53.01 -104.74
CA VAL A 295 -33.04 -51.87 -104.96
C VAL A 295 -33.73 -50.54 -104.68
N LYS A 296 -34.99 -50.36 -105.12
CA LYS A 296 -35.77 -49.15 -104.82
C LYS A 296 -36.10 -49.00 -103.33
N GLU A 297 -36.38 -50.10 -102.65
CA GLU A 297 -36.59 -50.11 -101.20
C GLU A 297 -35.29 -49.81 -100.45
N LEU A 298 -34.15 -50.37 -100.89
CA LEU A 298 -32.84 -50.06 -100.31
C LEU A 298 -32.48 -48.58 -100.48
N ASP A 299 -32.69 -47.99 -101.66
CA ASP A 299 -32.52 -46.55 -101.87
C ASP A 299 -33.44 -45.75 -100.93
N SER A 300 -34.72 -46.14 -100.80
CA SER A 300 -35.64 -45.52 -99.86
C SER A 300 -35.18 -45.63 -98.40
N PHE A 301 -34.62 -46.79 -98.00
CA PHE A 301 -34.03 -46.96 -96.67
C PHE A 301 -32.83 -46.04 -96.47
N PHE A 302 -31.94 -45.91 -97.46
CA PHE A 302 -30.81 -44.98 -97.38
C PHE A 302 -31.25 -43.53 -97.19
N TYR A 303 -32.32 -43.09 -97.86
CA TYR A 303 -32.89 -41.76 -97.63
C TYR A 303 -33.47 -41.62 -96.21
N ILE A 304 -34.21 -42.61 -95.73
CA ILE A 304 -34.76 -42.61 -94.36
C ILE A 304 -33.64 -42.58 -93.32
N TYR A 305 -32.58 -43.38 -93.48
CA TYR A 305 -31.42 -43.39 -92.58
C TYR A 305 -30.68 -42.05 -92.58
N LYS A 306 -30.50 -41.43 -93.75
CA LYS A 306 -29.84 -40.13 -93.86
C LYS A 306 -30.68 -39.03 -93.21
N ASP A 307 -32.00 -39.03 -93.43
CA ASP A 307 -32.91 -38.08 -92.79
C ASP A 307 -32.97 -38.28 -91.28
N ASP A 308 -32.92 -39.53 -90.80
CA ASP A 308 -32.83 -39.85 -89.36
C ASP A 308 -31.51 -39.38 -88.75
N GLU A 309 -30.37 -39.54 -89.45
CA GLU A 309 -29.09 -39.00 -89.00
C GLU A 309 -29.10 -37.47 -88.96
N GLU A 310 -29.66 -36.81 -89.96
CA GLU A 310 -29.80 -35.35 -90.00
C GLU A 310 -30.74 -34.86 -88.89
N ALA A 311 -31.86 -35.55 -88.65
CA ALA A 311 -32.77 -35.28 -87.55
C ALA A 311 -32.10 -35.46 -86.18
N GLN A 312 -31.30 -36.52 -85.99
CA GLN A 312 -30.52 -36.74 -84.77
C GLN A 312 -29.46 -35.65 -84.57
N ARG A 313 -28.75 -35.23 -85.62
CA ARG A 313 -27.77 -34.13 -85.56
C ARG A 313 -28.44 -32.81 -85.19
N LEU A 314 -29.60 -32.50 -85.77
CA LEU A 314 -30.38 -31.31 -85.43
C LEU A 314 -30.90 -31.36 -83.97
N LEU A 315 -31.33 -32.54 -83.50
CA LEU A 315 -31.76 -32.73 -82.12
C LEU A 315 -30.61 -32.54 -81.13
N ILE A 316 -29.43 -33.10 -81.42
CA ILE A 316 -28.20 -32.90 -80.63
C ILE A 316 -27.80 -31.43 -80.64
N GLY A 317 -27.82 -30.77 -81.81
CA GLY A 317 -27.54 -29.34 -81.95
C GLY A 317 -28.49 -28.47 -81.12
N ARG A 318 -29.80 -28.77 -81.15
CA ARG A 318 -30.81 -28.08 -80.33
C ARG A 318 -30.54 -28.29 -78.83
N LYS A 319 -30.29 -29.53 -78.39
CA LYS A 319 -29.97 -29.85 -76.99
C LYS A 319 -28.69 -29.18 -76.51
N LEU A 320 -27.65 -29.10 -77.35
CA LEU A 320 -26.42 -28.40 -77.02
C LEU A 320 -26.63 -26.88 -76.92
N LYS A 321 -27.40 -26.29 -77.84
CA LYS A 321 -27.76 -24.86 -77.78
C LYS A 321 -28.59 -24.53 -76.54
N GLU A 322 -29.54 -25.39 -76.18
CA GLU A 322 -30.34 -25.27 -74.97
C GLU A 322 -29.48 -25.38 -73.70
N ARG A 323 -28.54 -26.33 -73.64
CA ARG A 323 -27.59 -26.44 -72.53
C ARG A 323 -26.69 -25.21 -72.40
N ARG A 324 -26.21 -24.65 -73.51
CA ARG A 324 -25.43 -23.40 -73.51
C ARG A 324 -26.24 -22.23 -72.97
N LEU A 325 -27.49 -22.08 -73.39
CA LEU A 325 -28.37 -21.02 -72.89
C LEU A 325 -28.68 -21.19 -71.40
N ARG A 326 -28.90 -22.41 -70.92
CA ARG A 326 -29.09 -22.67 -69.48
C ARG A 326 -27.83 -22.36 -68.69
N LYS A 327 -26.66 -22.74 -69.19
CA LYS A 327 -25.38 -22.41 -68.55
C LYS A 327 -25.16 -20.90 -68.51
N GLN A 328 -25.37 -20.22 -69.63
CA GLN A 328 -25.25 -18.76 -69.72
C GLN A 328 -26.19 -18.07 -68.73
N LYS A 329 -27.45 -18.51 -68.61
CA LYS A 329 -28.39 -17.95 -67.64
C LYS A 329 -27.91 -18.16 -66.19
N VAL A 330 -27.37 -19.33 -65.87
CA VAL A 330 -26.80 -19.59 -64.53
C VAL A 330 -25.59 -18.70 -64.26
N ASP A 331 -24.71 -18.52 -65.25
CA ASP A 331 -23.53 -17.66 -65.15
C ASP A 331 -23.94 -16.18 -64.98
N ASP A 332 -24.97 -15.72 -65.71
CA ASP A 332 -25.53 -14.36 -65.60
C ASP A 332 -26.22 -14.13 -64.23
N ASP A 333 -27.02 -15.09 -63.76
CA ASP A 333 -27.66 -15.05 -62.45
C ASP A 333 -26.62 -15.02 -61.31
N LEU A 334 -25.52 -15.80 -61.46
CA LEU A 334 -24.41 -15.79 -60.52
C LEU A 334 -23.66 -14.44 -60.54
N ALA A 335 -23.40 -13.89 -61.73
CA ALA A 335 -22.77 -12.59 -61.87
C ALA A 335 -23.62 -11.46 -61.28
N GLN A 336 -24.95 -11.56 -61.39
CA GLN A 336 -25.86 -10.60 -60.77
C GLN A 336 -25.80 -10.68 -59.25
N LYS A 337 -25.86 -11.89 -58.66
CA LYS A 337 -25.73 -12.08 -57.20
C LYS A 337 -24.42 -11.50 -56.66
N LEU A 338 -23.32 -11.72 -57.38
CA LEU A 338 -22.01 -11.25 -56.96
C LEU A 338 -21.91 -9.70 -57.01
N ARG A 339 -22.64 -9.05 -57.92
CA ARG A 339 -22.77 -7.58 -57.93
C ARG A 339 -23.61 -7.07 -56.78
N GLU A 340 -24.72 -7.73 -56.47
CA GLU A 340 -25.59 -7.38 -55.34
C GLU A 340 -24.84 -7.50 -54.00
N GLU A 341 -24.08 -8.59 -53.81
CA GLU A 341 -23.22 -8.80 -52.64
C GLU A 341 -22.12 -7.72 -52.54
N LEU A 342 -21.49 -7.34 -53.65
CA LEU A 342 -20.49 -6.25 -53.67
C LEU A 342 -21.10 -4.89 -53.34
N GLU A 343 -22.31 -4.60 -53.81
CA GLU A 343 -23.02 -3.37 -53.46
C GLU A 343 -23.43 -3.33 -51.99
N GLU A 344 -23.86 -4.47 -51.44
CA GLU A 344 -24.17 -4.59 -50.01
C GLU A 344 -22.92 -4.38 -49.15
N MET A 345 -21.80 -5.01 -49.51
CA MET A 345 -20.50 -4.78 -48.87
C MET A 345 -20.08 -3.31 -48.91
N ARG A 346 -20.29 -2.61 -50.04
CA ARG A 346 -20.01 -1.18 -50.14
C ARG A 346 -20.90 -0.34 -49.23
N ARG A 347 -22.19 -0.68 -49.11
CA ARG A 347 -23.11 0.03 -48.19
C ARG A 347 -22.71 -0.17 -46.74
N GLN A 348 -22.35 -1.38 -46.35
CA GLN A 348 -21.85 -1.67 -45.00
C GLN A 348 -20.56 -0.90 -44.70
N GLU A 349 -19.64 -0.84 -45.66
CA GLU A 349 -18.39 -0.08 -45.47
C GLU A 349 -18.65 1.42 -45.37
N GLU A 350 -19.55 1.99 -46.17
CA GLU A 350 -19.97 3.40 -46.05
C GLU A 350 -20.64 3.70 -44.70
N GLU A 351 -21.44 2.76 -44.17
CA GLU A 351 -22.06 2.88 -42.85
C GLU A 351 -21.01 2.83 -41.74
N ARG A 352 -20.06 1.88 -41.81
CA ARG A 352 -18.92 1.82 -40.89
C ARG A 352 -18.09 3.09 -40.90
N GLN A 353 -17.83 3.65 -42.08
CA GLN A 353 -17.11 4.92 -42.21
C GLN A 353 -17.88 6.09 -41.60
N LYS A 354 -19.22 6.13 -41.76
CA LYS A 354 -20.06 7.15 -41.11
C LYS A 354 -20.06 7.00 -39.59
N GLU A 355 -20.16 5.77 -39.08
CA GLU A 355 -20.10 5.49 -37.65
C GLU A 355 -18.72 5.86 -37.07
N GLU A 356 -17.64 5.53 -37.76
CA GLU A 356 -16.28 5.90 -37.36
C GLU A 356 -16.09 7.42 -37.37
N ALA A 357 -16.62 8.12 -38.37
CA ALA A 357 -16.59 9.58 -38.43
C ALA A 357 -17.37 10.21 -37.26
N ALA A 358 -18.57 9.70 -36.96
CA ALA A 358 -19.37 10.15 -35.82
C ALA A 358 -18.66 9.87 -34.48
N ARG A 359 -18.00 8.72 -34.35
CA ARG A 359 -17.20 8.37 -33.16
C ARG A 359 -16.00 9.32 -32.99
N ARG A 360 -15.32 9.69 -34.09
CA ARG A 360 -14.23 10.68 -34.07
C ARG A 360 -14.71 12.07 -33.69
N GLU A 361 -15.87 12.49 -34.17
CA GLU A 361 -16.47 13.78 -33.78
C GLU A 361 -16.87 13.80 -32.30
N ALA A 362 -17.52 12.73 -31.82
CA ALA A 362 -17.86 12.58 -30.41
C ALA A 362 -16.61 12.60 -29.51
N ALA A 363 -15.52 11.95 -29.93
CA ALA A 363 -14.25 11.97 -29.22
C ALA A 363 -13.66 13.39 -29.15
N ARG A 364 -13.73 14.19 -30.22
CA ARG A 364 -13.29 15.59 -30.22
C ARG A 364 -14.12 16.46 -29.28
N VAL A 365 -15.44 16.28 -29.24
CA VAL A 365 -16.32 17.01 -28.33
C VAL A 365 -16.01 16.65 -26.87
N ALA A 366 -15.82 15.35 -26.58
CA ALA A 366 -15.44 14.88 -25.25
C ALA A 366 -14.08 15.43 -24.81
N GLU A 367 -13.10 15.49 -25.71
CA GLU A 367 -11.79 16.09 -25.43
C GLU A 367 -11.90 17.59 -25.14
N GLN A 368 -12.70 18.34 -25.91
CA GLN A 368 -12.95 19.76 -25.63
C GLN A 368 -13.62 19.98 -24.27
N GLN A 369 -14.54 19.11 -23.87
CA GLN A 369 -15.16 19.17 -22.54
C GLN A 369 -14.14 18.86 -21.44
N ARG A 370 -13.27 17.86 -21.64
CA ARG A 370 -12.17 17.55 -20.70
C ARG A 370 -11.23 18.73 -20.52
N ARG A 371 -10.79 19.37 -21.62
CA ARG A 371 -9.94 20.57 -21.56
C ARG A 371 -10.60 21.71 -20.80
N LYS A 372 -11.90 21.96 -21.01
CA LYS A 372 -12.65 22.99 -20.26
C LYS A 372 -12.77 22.65 -18.77
N ALA A 373 -13.01 21.38 -18.42
CA ALA A 373 -13.09 20.93 -17.04
C ALA A 373 -11.71 21.03 -16.34
N GLU A 374 -10.64 20.69 -17.04
CA GLU A 374 -9.26 20.82 -16.55
C GLU A 374 -8.87 22.30 -16.34
N GLU A 375 -9.22 23.18 -17.27
CA GLU A 375 -9.03 24.63 -17.12
C GLU A 375 -9.79 25.18 -15.90
N GLN A 376 -11.02 24.70 -15.65
CA GLN A 376 -11.78 25.06 -14.45
C GLN A 376 -11.11 24.56 -13.17
N ARG A 377 -10.64 23.31 -13.15
CA ARG A 377 -9.88 22.76 -12.01
C ARG A 377 -8.61 23.55 -11.73
N ARG A 378 -7.89 23.94 -12.78
CA ARG A 378 -6.68 24.78 -12.66
C ARG A 378 -7.01 26.15 -12.08
N LYS A 379 -8.06 26.82 -12.55
CA LYS A 379 -8.52 28.10 -11.99
C LYS A 379 -8.96 27.97 -10.54
N GLU A 380 -9.63 26.89 -10.18
CA GLU A 380 -10.01 26.62 -8.78
C GLU A 380 -8.77 26.38 -7.90
N GLN A 381 -7.79 25.62 -8.39
CA GLN A 381 -6.53 25.38 -7.67
C GLN A 381 -5.74 26.68 -7.48
N GLU A 382 -5.65 27.53 -8.51
CA GLU A 382 -5.03 28.86 -8.40
C GLU A 382 -5.76 29.73 -7.37
N ARG A 383 -7.10 29.69 -7.32
CA ARG A 383 -7.89 30.38 -6.29
C ARG A 383 -7.57 29.86 -4.88
N ARG A 384 -7.50 28.54 -4.69
CA ARG A 384 -7.13 27.92 -3.40
C ARG A 384 -5.74 28.32 -2.94
N ILE A 385 -4.76 28.32 -3.87
CA ILE A 385 -3.39 28.76 -3.57
C ILE A 385 -3.38 30.23 -3.15
N GLN A 386 -4.17 31.08 -3.81
CA GLN A 386 -4.26 32.50 -3.46
C GLN A 386 -4.92 32.71 -2.10
N GLU A 387 -6.01 32.00 -1.81
CA GLU A 387 -6.68 32.01 -0.49
C GLU A 387 -5.71 31.55 0.61
N GLU A 388 -4.95 30.48 0.38
CA GLU A 388 -3.96 29.98 1.34
C GLU A 388 -2.82 30.98 1.57
N LYS A 389 -2.32 31.65 0.53
CA LYS A 389 -1.34 32.73 0.67
C LYS A 389 -1.87 33.86 1.53
N THR A 390 -3.10 34.33 1.28
CA THR A 390 -3.71 35.39 2.10
C THR A 390 -3.92 34.96 3.55
N ARG A 391 -4.27 33.69 3.78
CA ARG A 391 -4.42 33.12 5.12
C ARG A 391 -3.07 33.07 5.86
N LYS A 392 -2.00 32.65 5.19
CA LYS A 392 -0.64 32.62 5.77
C LYS A 392 -0.15 34.03 6.10
N GLU A 393 -0.37 35.02 5.22
CA GLU A 393 -0.03 36.42 5.50
C GLU A 393 -0.82 36.98 6.69
N GLU A 394 -2.11 36.62 6.85
CA GLU A 394 -2.90 37.02 8.02
C GLU A 394 -2.41 36.35 9.31
N GLU A 395 -2.05 35.06 9.24
CA GLU A 395 -1.50 34.32 10.38
C GLU A 395 -0.15 34.89 10.82
N GLU A 396 0.75 35.19 9.89
CA GLU A 396 2.02 35.87 10.18
C GLU A 396 1.79 37.23 10.86
N ARG A 397 0.81 38.02 10.39
CA ARG A 397 0.44 39.29 11.05
C ARG A 397 -0.03 39.07 12.48
N ARG A 398 -0.83 38.03 12.75
CA ARG A 398 -1.31 37.68 14.10
C ARG A 398 -0.15 37.27 15.01
N VAL A 399 0.78 36.46 14.51
CA VAL A 399 1.97 36.04 15.27
C VAL A 399 2.86 37.23 15.62
N VAL A 400 3.07 38.16 14.67
CA VAL A 400 3.83 39.38 14.92
C VAL A 400 3.14 40.28 15.96
N GLU A 401 1.83 40.44 15.89
CA GLU A 401 1.07 41.21 16.88
C GLU A 401 1.11 40.57 18.28
N GLU A 402 0.97 39.24 18.36
CA GLU A 402 1.05 38.50 19.62
C GLU A 402 2.44 38.60 20.25
N LYS A 403 3.50 38.46 19.43
CA LYS A 403 4.87 38.63 19.90
C LYS A 403 5.08 40.02 20.50
N LYS A 404 4.58 41.07 19.83
CA LYS A 404 4.64 42.45 20.34
C LYS A 404 3.89 42.60 21.67
N ARG A 405 2.71 41.99 21.81
CA ARG A 405 1.96 42.01 23.07
C ARG A 405 2.72 41.34 24.22
N ARG A 406 3.35 40.18 23.96
CA ARG A 406 4.16 39.47 24.96
C ARG A 406 5.39 40.28 25.37
N GLU A 407 6.07 40.92 24.42
CA GLU A 407 7.21 41.81 24.71
C GLU A 407 6.79 43.02 25.58
N GLU A 408 5.62 43.62 25.30
CA GLU A 408 5.07 44.70 26.12
C GLU A 408 4.68 44.23 27.53
N GLU A 409 4.15 43.01 27.68
CA GLU A 409 3.81 42.43 28.98
C GLU A 409 5.06 42.16 29.84
N VAL A 410 6.09 41.57 29.25
CA VAL A 410 7.39 41.36 29.92
C VAL A 410 7.98 42.69 30.39
N LYS A 411 7.91 43.73 29.55
CA LYS A 411 8.39 45.06 29.93
C LYS A 411 7.62 45.63 31.13
N ARG A 412 6.29 45.48 31.18
CA ARG A 412 5.47 45.90 32.34
C ARG A 412 5.83 45.12 33.60
N ASP A 413 6.10 43.83 33.48
CA ASP A 413 6.51 42.99 34.62
C ASP A 413 7.87 43.41 35.18
N GLU A 414 8.82 43.73 34.31
CA GLU A 414 10.12 44.24 34.72
C GLU A 414 9.98 45.60 35.44
N GLU A 415 9.16 46.50 34.92
CA GLU A 415 8.88 47.79 35.56
C GLU A 415 8.24 47.60 36.95
N ARG A 416 7.29 46.67 37.09
CA ARG A 416 6.68 46.31 38.39
C ARG A 416 7.70 45.79 39.39
N LYS A 417 8.60 44.88 38.96
CA LYS A 417 9.67 44.33 39.81
C LYS A 417 10.64 45.41 40.27
N ILE A 418 10.98 46.35 39.39
CA ILE A 418 11.86 47.48 39.73
C ILE A 418 11.18 48.39 40.77
N GLU A 419 9.88 48.67 40.64
CA GLU A 419 9.16 49.50 41.61
C GLU A 419 9.03 48.80 42.98
N GLU A 420 8.72 47.50 42.99
CA GLU A 420 8.63 46.72 44.22
C GLU A 420 9.98 46.64 44.95
N ALA A 421 11.08 46.43 44.22
CA ALA A 421 12.42 46.45 44.78
C ALA A 421 12.77 47.82 45.40
N LYS A 422 12.36 48.92 44.76
CA LYS A 422 12.54 50.28 45.32
C LYS A 422 11.75 50.47 46.61
N ARG A 423 10.49 50.02 46.67
CA ARG A 423 9.66 50.09 47.88
C ARG A 423 10.25 49.26 49.02
N LYS A 424 10.72 48.04 48.74
CA LYS A 424 11.35 47.18 49.74
C LYS A 424 12.61 47.83 50.32
N LYS A 425 13.46 48.41 49.46
CA LYS A 425 14.66 49.12 49.90
C LYS A 425 14.32 50.33 50.78
N GLN A 426 13.28 51.10 50.44
CA GLN A 426 12.81 52.20 51.28
C GLN A 426 12.29 51.73 52.64
N GLN A 427 11.53 50.63 52.68
CA GLN A 427 11.04 50.06 53.94
C GLN A 427 12.19 49.56 54.83
N GLU A 428 13.21 48.92 54.26
CA GLU A 428 14.40 48.48 54.99
C GLU A 428 15.19 49.68 55.55
N GLU A 429 15.32 50.76 54.79
CA GLU A 429 15.97 52.00 55.24
C GLU A 429 15.19 52.69 56.37
N GLU A 430 13.86 52.79 56.26
CA GLU A 430 13.00 53.31 57.32
C GLU A 430 13.05 52.46 58.59
N ALA A 431 13.05 51.12 58.45
CA ALA A 431 13.17 50.21 59.57
C ALA A 431 14.53 50.35 60.27
N ALA A 432 15.62 50.48 59.50
CA ALA A 432 16.96 50.70 60.04
C ALA A 432 17.06 52.04 60.79
N ASN A 433 16.43 53.10 60.28
CA ASN A 433 16.40 54.40 60.95
C ASN A 433 15.58 54.35 62.26
N LYS A 434 14.42 53.70 62.27
CA LYS A 434 13.63 53.48 63.50
C LYS A 434 14.39 52.67 64.55
N ALA A 435 15.12 51.62 64.13
CA ALA A 435 15.95 50.84 65.04
C ALA A 435 17.07 51.67 65.67
N LYS A 436 17.69 52.59 64.91
CA LYS A 436 18.67 53.55 65.43
C LYS A 436 18.05 54.51 66.44
N GLU A 437 16.88 55.08 66.15
CA GLU A 437 16.17 55.98 67.07
C GLU A 437 15.81 55.30 68.40
N ILE A 438 15.30 54.06 68.33
CA ILE A 438 14.99 53.25 69.51
C ILE A 438 16.27 52.97 70.31
N ARG A 439 17.36 52.59 69.63
CA ARG A 439 18.67 52.38 70.28
C ARG A 439 19.16 53.62 71.00
N GLU A 440 19.13 54.79 70.37
CA GLU A 440 19.59 56.05 70.97
C GLU A 440 18.71 56.47 72.16
N ARG A 441 17.38 56.35 72.03
CA ARG A 441 16.44 56.63 73.13
C ARG A 441 16.70 55.71 74.34
N LEU A 442 16.91 54.43 74.09
CA LEU A 442 17.12 53.44 75.14
C LEU A 442 18.46 53.67 75.84
N LEU A 443 19.54 53.96 75.09
CA LEU A 443 20.84 54.31 75.67
C LEU A 443 20.76 55.59 76.53
N ALA A 444 20.00 56.60 76.10
CA ALA A 444 19.83 57.85 76.85
C ALA A 444 19.08 57.64 78.19
N THR A 445 18.08 56.75 78.19
CA THR A 445 17.24 56.48 79.38
C THR A 445 17.77 55.34 80.25
N MET A 446 18.80 54.61 79.77
CA MET A 446 19.32 53.40 80.41
C MET A 446 19.75 53.61 81.86
N HIS A 447 20.40 54.75 82.15
CA HIS A 447 20.85 55.07 83.50
C HIS A 447 19.68 55.34 84.46
N GLU A 448 18.64 56.03 83.98
CA GLU A 448 17.42 56.30 84.77
C GLU A 448 16.61 55.02 84.99
N LEU A 449 16.50 54.19 83.96
CA LEU A 449 15.81 52.90 84.03
C LEU A 449 16.49 51.95 85.01
N ALA A 450 17.83 51.91 85.04
CA ALA A 450 18.59 51.08 85.98
C ALA A 450 18.38 51.47 87.46
N GLN A 451 18.01 52.73 87.73
CA GLN A 451 17.65 53.19 89.07
C GLN A 451 16.18 52.93 89.43
N SER A 452 15.35 52.55 88.45
CA SER A 452 13.95 52.23 88.68
C SER A 452 13.82 50.97 89.54
N ARG A 453 12.97 51.04 90.56
CA ARG A 453 12.59 49.88 91.38
C ARG A 453 11.40 49.11 90.82
N ASP A 454 10.86 49.53 89.67
CA ASP A 454 9.73 48.88 89.03
C ASP A 454 10.21 47.77 88.08
N GLY A 455 9.97 46.52 88.47
CA GLY A 455 10.36 45.35 87.69
C GLY A 455 9.63 45.23 86.34
N TRP A 456 8.44 45.83 86.17
CA TRP A 456 7.74 45.80 84.88
C TRP A 456 8.41 46.73 83.87
N VAL A 457 8.81 47.93 84.31
CA VAL A 457 9.53 48.91 83.48
C VAL A 457 10.88 48.34 83.02
N LEU A 458 11.62 47.66 83.90
CA LEU A 458 12.88 46.99 83.56
C LEU A 458 12.68 45.83 82.56
N LYS A 459 11.65 44.98 82.73
CA LYS A 459 11.35 43.88 81.79
C LYS A 459 11.02 44.41 80.39
N ASN A 460 10.21 45.48 80.29
CA ASN A 460 9.88 46.08 79.00
C ASN A 460 11.08 46.74 78.33
N ALA A 461 11.92 47.46 79.08
CA ALA A 461 13.13 48.06 78.54
C ALA A 461 14.13 47.00 78.02
N ILE A 462 14.25 45.86 78.70
CA ILE A 462 15.09 44.74 78.23
C ILE A 462 14.52 44.17 76.92
N ALA A 463 13.21 43.94 76.84
CA ALA A 463 12.58 43.42 75.62
C ALA A 463 12.71 44.41 74.43
N GLU A 464 12.56 45.72 74.69
CA GLU A 464 12.75 46.76 73.68
C GLU A 464 14.21 46.81 73.20
N GLY A 465 15.19 46.71 74.11
CA GLY A 465 16.61 46.69 73.75
C GLY A 465 17.06 45.42 73.03
N GLU A 466 16.53 44.24 73.38
CA GLU A 466 16.80 42.98 72.67
C GLU A 466 16.28 43.06 71.23
N SER A 467 15.16 43.74 70.99
CA SER A 467 14.61 43.91 69.63
C SER A 467 15.51 44.73 68.70
N VAL A 468 16.40 45.55 69.26
CA VAL A 468 17.39 46.36 68.53
C VAL A 468 18.84 45.86 68.67
N GLY A 469 19.03 44.67 69.27
CA GLY A 469 20.33 44.00 69.38
C GLY A 469 21.28 44.60 70.43
N LEU A 470 20.76 45.18 71.51
CA LEU A 470 21.55 45.75 72.62
C LEU A 470 21.86 44.73 73.73
N ASP A 471 22.14 43.48 73.38
CA ASP A 471 22.21 42.39 74.36
C ASP A 471 23.27 42.61 75.45
N LEU A 472 24.38 43.27 75.10
CA LEU A 472 25.49 43.55 76.00
C LEU A 472 25.23 44.80 76.86
N GLU A 473 24.67 45.84 76.26
CA GLU A 473 24.39 47.11 76.91
C GLU A 473 23.26 47.00 77.94
N LEU A 474 22.39 45.99 77.83
CA LEU A 474 21.30 45.73 78.77
C LEU A 474 21.72 45.04 80.08
N GLN A 475 22.99 44.64 80.24
CA GLN A 475 23.46 43.95 81.46
C GLN A 475 23.13 44.71 82.77
N PRO A 476 23.33 46.04 82.88
CA PRO A 476 22.98 46.78 84.09
C PRO A 476 21.48 46.72 84.41
N LEU A 477 20.61 46.70 83.41
CA LEU A 477 19.16 46.57 83.60
C LEU A 477 18.78 45.14 84.04
N ARG A 478 19.45 44.12 83.50
CA ARG A 478 19.27 42.72 83.94
C ARG A 478 19.70 42.54 85.39
N GLU A 479 20.80 43.17 85.80
CA GLU A 479 21.28 43.17 87.18
C GLU A 479 20.32 43.92 88.12
N ALA A 480 19.86 45.12 87.74
CA ALA A 480 18.85 45.86 88.50
C ALA A 480 17.55 45.05 88.66
N LEU A 481 17.08 44.38 87.60
CA LEU A 481 15.88 43.54 87.67
C LEU A 481 16.08 42.37 88.64
N LYS A 482 17.25 41.72 88.62
CA LYS A 482 17.59 40.67 89.59
C LYS A 482 17.60 41.22 91.02
N GLU A 483 18.16 42.41 91.24
CA GLU A 483 18.15 43.05 92.56
C GLU A 483 16.72 43.35 93.04
N VAL A 484 15.87 43.91 92.18
CA VAL A 484 14.44 44.15 92.50
C VAL A 484 13.73 42.84 92.83
N GLN A 485 13.99 41.77 92.07
CA GLN A 485 13.44 40.45 92.36
C GLN A 485 13.93 39.93 93.72
N GLU A 486 15.23 39.99 94.02
CA GLU A 486 15.78 39.58 95.32
C GLU A 486 15.24 40.40 96.49
N LEU A 487 15.07 41.72 96.33
CA LEU A 487 14.42 42.57 97.33
C LEU A 487 12.97 42.16 97.58
N ARG A 488 12.22 41.87 96.51
CA ARG A 488 10.84 41.39 96.62
C ARG A 488 10.78 40.02 97.30
N LYS A 489 11.69 39.10 96.96
CA LYS A 489 11.84 37.80 97.63
C LYS A 489 12.14 37.96 99.11
N ALA A 490 13.10 38.81 99.47
CA ALA A 490 13.47 39.09 100.85
C ALA A 490 12.31 39.71 101.64
N ALA A 491 11.56 40.64 101.05
CA ALA A 491 10.37 41.24 101.66
C ALA A 491 9.26 40.21 101.90
N LEU A 492 8.99 39.34 100.91
CA LEU A 492 8.02 38.25 101.04
C LEU A 492 8.44 37.23 102.11
N LEU A 493 9.72 36.85 102.15
CA LEU A 493 10.26 35.97 103.20
C LEU A 493 10.16 36.61 104.59
N LYS A 494 10.43 37.91 104.72
CA LYS A 494 10.28 38.64 105.99
C LYS A 494 8.81 38.70 106.43
N ALA A 495 7.90 38.96 105.50
CA ALA A 495 6.45 38.94 105.78
C ALA A 495 5.99 37.54 106.20
N ARG A 496 6.47 36.49 105.54
CA ARG A 496 6.17 35.10 105.89
C ARG A 496 6.71 34.74 107.28
N LYS A 497 7.96 35.08 107.59
CA LYS A 497 8.53 34.87 108.94
C LYS A 497 7.74 35.60 110.04
N ALA A 498 7.21 36.79 109.75
CA ALA A 498 6.35 37.51 110.69
C ALA A 498 5.01 36.78 110.89
N GLN A 499 4.43 36.23 109.82
CA GLN A 499 3.21 35.40 109.91
C GLN A 499 3.46 34.07 110.62
N GLU A 500 4.58 33.40 110.37
CA GLU A 500 5.00 32.18 111.08
C GLU A 500 5.18 32.43 112.57
N LYS A 501 5.83 33.53 112.94
CA LYS A 501 5.97 33.93 114.34
C LYS A 501 4.60 34.12 114.99
N LEU A 502 3.71 34.88 114.35
CA LEU A 502 2.37 35.13 114.86
C LEU A 502 1.54 33.85 114.96
N ALA A 503 1.69 32.91 114.01
CA ALA A 503 1.05 31.61 114.04
C ALA A 503 1.56 30.73 115.20
N ASN A 504 2.86 30.78 115.51
CA ASN A 504 3.48 29.99 116.58
C ASN A 504 3.24 30.56 117.99
N ASP A 505 3.02 31.87 118.12
CA ASP A 505 2.83 32.54 119.43
C ASP A 505 1.54 32.09 120.15
N PHE A 506 0.60 31.44 119.46
CA PHE A 506 -0.65 30.91 120.05
C PHE A 506 -0.91 29.48 119.58
N LYS A 507 -1.28 28.57 120.49
CA LYS A 507 -1.58 27.17 120.17
C LYS A 507 -2.98 27.00 119.58
N THR A 508 -3.91 27.88 119.95
CA THR A 508 -5.30 27.82 119.47
C THR A 508 -5.85 29.21 119.15
N ALA A 509 -6.80 29.28 118.23
CA ALA A 509 -7.52 30.53 117.92
C ALA A 509 -8.22 31.12 119.14
N LYS A 510 -8.61 30.28 120.11
CA LYS A 510 -9.24 30.70 121.37
C LYS A 510 -8.23 31.42 122.26
N GLU A 511 -7.00 30.92 122.35
CA GLU A 511 -5.91 31.56 123.09
C GLU A 511 -5.58 32.95 122.51
N ALA A 512 -5.44 33.08 121.19
CA ALA A 512 -5.27 34.38 120.54
C ALA A 512 -6.46 35.34 120.79
N GLN A 513 -7.68 34.80 120.85
CA GLN A 513 -8.89 35.58 121.14
C GLN A 513 -8.93 36.06 122.60
N ASP A 514 -8.50 35.23 123.54
CA ASP A 514 -8.49 35.56 124.97
C ASP A 514 -7.44 36.64 125.29
N PHE A 515 -6.30 36.67 124.57
CA PHE A 515 -5.24 37.67 124.77
C PHE A 515 -5.47 39.01 124.03
N GLY A 516 -6.08 38.99 122.83
CA GLY A 516 -6.17 40.20 121.98
C GLY A 516 -7.54 40.43 121.34
N GLY A 517 -8.57 39.71 121.75
CA GLY A 517 -9.92 39.81 121.20
C GLY A 517 -10.06 39.23 119.79
N ALA A 518 -11.22 39.46 119.17
CA ALA A 518 -11.57 38.88 117.87
C ALA A 518 -10.62 39.30 116.72
N VAL A 519 -10.00 40.47 116.80
CA VAL A 519 -9.07 40.98 115.77
C VAL A 519 -7.78 40.17 115.74
N LEU A 520 -7.18 39.89 116.91
CA LEU A 520 -5.95 39.09 116.98
C LEU A 520 -6.22 37.63 116.57
N ALA A 521 -7.38 37.07 116.96
CA ALA A 521 -7.79 35.75 116.51
C ALA A 521 -7.98 35.66 114.98
N ALA A 522 -8.50 36.71 114.35
CA ALA A 522 -8.62 36.79 112.89
C ALA A 522 -7.25 36.90 112.20
N GLN A 523 -6.34 37.72 112.74
CA GLN A 523 -4.96 37.84 112.24
C GLN A 523 -4.20 36.51 112.39
N TRP A 524 -4.38 35.80 113.50
CA TRP A 524 -3.79 34.47 113.71
C TRP A 524 -4.32 33.44 112.71
N ARG A 525 -5.65 33.37 112.50
CA ARG A 525 -6.23 32.46 111.49
C ARG A 525 -5.74 32.77 110.09
N ALA A 526 -5.61 34.06 109.75
CA ALA A 526 -5.06 34.48 108.46
C ALA A 526 -3.58 34.09 108.32
N ALA A 527 -2.77 34.29 109.36
CA ALA A 527 -1.37 33.89 109.39
C ALA A 527 -1.19 32.37 109.28
N VAL A 528 -1.93 31.57 110.05
CA VAL A 528 -1.91 30.10 109.96
C VAL A 528 -2.30 29.62 108.57
N LYS A 529 -3.35 30.21 107.98
CA LYS A 529 -3.78 29.88 106.61
C LYS A 529 -2.72 30.23 105.56
N GLU A 530 -2.01 31.34 105.71
CA GLU A 530 -0.91 31.70 104.81
C GLU A 530 0.33 30.81 105.00
N VAL A 531 0.67 30.43 106.23
CA VAL A 531 1.80 29.54 106.53
C VAL A 531 1.60 28.13 105.96
N GLN A 532 0.35 27.64 105.93
CA GLN A 532 0.00 26.34 105.35
C GLN A 532 0.05 26.31 103.81
N LYS A 533 0.04 27.46 103.13
CA LYS A 533 0.18 27.47 101.66
C LYS A 533 1.63 27.17 101.27
N PRO A 534 1.87 26.31 100.26
CA PRO A 534 3.19 26.16 99.68
C PRO A 534 3.64 27.50 99.11
N PHE A 535 4.85 27.94 99.47
CA PHE A 535 5.40 29.20 98.99
C PHE A 535 5.79 29.06 97.52
N VAL A 536 4.95 29.63 96.65
CA VAL A 536 5.22 29.75 95.21
C VAL A 536 5.68 31.18 94.97
N MET A 537 6.84 31.31 94.33
CA MET A 537 7.39 32.61 93.96
C MET A 537 6.64 33.12 92.73
N PRO A 538 6.07 34.34 92.75
CA PRO A 538 5.50 34.93 91.55
C PRO A 538 6.63 35.30 90.58
N ASP A 539 6.62 34.71 89.38
CA ASP A 539 7.56 34.97 88.27
C ASP A 539 7.46 36.39 87.67
#